data_AF-A0A819BKF1-F1
#
_entry.id   AF-A0A819BKF1-F1
#
_cell.length_a   1.000
_cell.length_b   1.000
_cell.length_c   1.000
_cell.angle_alpha   90.00
_cell.angle_beta   90.00
_cell.angle_gamma   90.00
#
_symmetry.space_group_name_H-M   'P 1'
#
loop_
_entity.id
_entity.type
_entity.pdbx_description
1 polymer ?
#
loop_
_entity_poly.entity_id
_entity_poly.type
_entity_poly.pdbx_seq_one_letter_code
_entity_poly.pdbx_strand_id
1 'polypeptide(L)'
;MSLPFHLVFAQIETKFYLIVLQHEHTPSINISTEVTRSRHCPHIRELFNQQIIDYQILHRVKFYHLPCKKDPNLICFHDNEIFMCLCTKEKNANCFHFDFNMTYNCMGWNDCQNEGKCFQDNPTCPTKTMCVCQECFYGIKCQFSKKQFGLSLDVILGYKILPHIGITEQSIYVIISIVLATVMLIGGLISGILCIWTFQSKSCLKAEKQICMLNKTAWLDVSANYDPISPITVKLTIPMECRSQSIHGVRYLWRETPCQFKEVAVYSTADSNLPAPPFIYFF
;
A
#
# COMPACT_ATOMS: atom_id res chain seq x y z
N MET A 1 -44.23 7.65 -17.82
CA MET A 1 -42.77 7.44 -17.75
C MET A 1 -42.40 7.21 -16.29
N SER A 2 -41.86 6.05 -15.94
CA SER A 2 -41.32 5.79 -14.60
C SER A 2 -39.94 6.43 -14.50
N LEU A 3 -39.76 7.38 -13.58
CA LEU A 3 -38.44 7.90 -13.26
C LEU A 3 -37.68 6.85 -12.44
N PRO A 4 -36.44 6.48 -12.82
CA PRO A 4 -35.62 5.62 -12.00
C PRO A 4 -35.34 6.32 -10.67
N PHE A 5 -35.57 5.62 -9.57
CA PHE A 5 -35.26 6.06 -8.22
C PHE A 5 -34.27 5.06 -7.61
N HIS A 6 -33.35 5.55 -6.77
CA HIS A 6 -32.35 4.70 -6.12
C HIS A 6 -32.67 4.62 -4.63
N LEU A 7 -32.92 3.40 -4.16
CA LEU A 7 -33.07 3.07 -2.75
C LEU A 7 -31.88 2.22 -2.34
N VAL A 8 -31.23 2.60 -1.25
CA VAL A 8 -30.16 1.79 -0.64
C VAL A 8 -30.49 1.57 0.81
N PHE A 9 -30.57 0.29 1.19
CA PHE A 9 -30.70 -0.14 2.57
C PHE A 9 -29.39 -0.78 3.02
N ALA A 10 -28.96 -0.50 4.25
CA ALA A 10 -27.98 -1.35 4.93
C ALA A 10 -28.68 -2.28 5.90
N GLN A 11 -28.23 -3.52 5.90
CA GLN A 11 -28.47 -4.45 6.97
C GLN A 11 -27.25 -4.46 7.90
N ILE A 12 -27.46 -4.13 9.16
CA ILE A 12 -26.45 -4.26 10.21
C ILE A 12 -27.03 -5.23 11.23
N GLU A 13 -26.36 -6.38 11.40
CA GLU A 13 -26.88 -7.53 12.15
C GLU A 13 -28.25 -7.97 11.61
N THR A 14 -29.33 -7.68 12.35
CA THR A 14 -30.72 -8.01 12.00
C THR A 14 -31.59 -6.77 11.77
N LYS A 15 -30.99 -5.57 11.76
CA LYS A 15 -31.69 -4.30 11.63
C LYS A 15 -31.45 -3.66 10.27
N PHE A 16 -32.49 -3.07 9.72
CA PHE A 16 -32.45 -2.37 8.43
C PHE A 16 -32.40 -0.86 8.62
N TYR A 17 -31.62 -0.20 7.78
CA TYR A 17 -31.47 1.24 7.77
C TYR A 17 -31.60 1.77 6.35
N LEU A 18 -32.45 2.78 6.13
CA LEU A 18 -32.58 3.45 4.85
C LEU A 18 -31.47 4.49 4.69
N ILE A 19 -30.47 4.19 3.88
CA ILE A 19 -29.29 5.05 3.75
C ILE A 19 -29.45 6.05 2.60
N VAL A 20 -30.08 5.64 1.50
CA VAL A 20 -30.30 6.50 0.33
C VAL A 20 -31.75 6.42 -0.11
N LEU A 21 -32.38 7.59 -0.28
CA LEU A 21 -33.68 7.76 -0.91
C LEU A 21 -33.53 8.86 -1.97
N GLN A 22 -33.33 8.46 -3.21
CA GLN A 22 -33.17 9.38 -4.32
C GLN A 22 -34.39 9.33 -5.24
N HIS A 23 -35.22 10.37 -5.19
CA HIS A 23 -36.45 10.47 -5.99
C HIS A 23 -36.21 10.74 -7.47
N GLU A 24 -35.08 11.38 -7.83
CA GLU A 24 -34.68 11.63 -9.21
C GLU A 24 -33.28 11.08 -9.45
N HIS A 25 -33.15 10.10 -10.34
CA HIS A 25 -31.84 9.56 -10.71
C HIS A 25 -30.99 10.62 -11.40
N THR A 26 -29.94 11.05 -10.72
CA THR A 26 -28.81 11.74 -11.33
C THR A 26 -27.68 10.73 -11.51
N PRO A 27 -27.26 10.42 -12.74
CA PRO A 27 -26.08 9.61 -12.94
C PRO A 27 -24.87 10.32 -12.31
N SER A 28 -23.98 9.56 -11.66
CA SER A 28 -22.68 10.00 -11.10
C SER A 28 -22.66 10.87 -9.82
N ILE A 29 -23.72 10.90 -8.99
CA ILE A 29 -23.58 11.46 -7.63
C ILE A 29 -22.79 10.50 -6.72
N ASN A 30 -21.74 11.03 -6.08
CA ASN A 30 -21.09 10.38 -4.95
C ASN A 30 -21.96 10.55 -3.71
N ILE A 31 -22.68 9.49 -3.32
CA ILE A 31 -23.56 9.50 -2.15
C ILE A 31 -22.77 9.04 -0.93
N SER A 32 -22.20 9.99 -0.19
CA SER A 32 -21.64 9.73 1.15
C SER A 32 -22.72 9.96 2.19
N THR A 33 -23.08 8.92 2.94
CA THR A 33 -24.16 9.01 3.93
C THR A 33 -23.81 8.15 5.13
N GLU A 34 -24.14 8.64 6.31
CA GLU A 34 -23.86 7.99 7.58
C GLU A 34 -25.10 7.19 8.02
N VAL A 35 -24.86 6.06 8.67
CA VAL A 35 -25.94 5.24 9.24
C VAL A 35 -26.34 5.85 10.59
N THR A 36 -27.46 6.57 10.61
CA THR A 36 -27.99 7.19 11.84
C THR A 36 -29.21 6.43 12.37
N ARG A 37 -29.46 6.53 13.69
CA ARG A 37 -30.64 5.91 14.33
C ARG A 37 -31.97 6.40 13.77
N SER A 38 -32.05 7.66 13.33
CA SER A 38 -33.24 8.25 12.72
C SER A 38 -33.63 7.59 11.39
N ARG A 39 -32.73 6.84 10.77
CA ARG A 39 -32.96 6.13 9.51
C ARG A 39 -33.18 4.62 9.68
N HIS A 40 -33.33 4.17 10.93
CA HIS A 40 -33.70 2.79 11.24
C HIS A 40 -35.10 2.50 10.72
N CYS A 41 -35.26 1.37 10.03
CA CYS A 41 -36.55 0.84 9.61
C CYS A 41 -36.96 -0.24 10.63
N PRO A 42 -37.85 0.07 11.60
CA PRO A 42 -38.29 -0.91 12.58
C PRO A 42 -39.14 -2.02 11.98
N HIS A 43 -39.21 -3.13 12.71
CA HIS A 43 -40.04 -4.28 12.33
C HIS A 43 -41.52 -4.01 12.64
N ILE A 44 -42.45 -4.54 11.84
CA ILE A 44 -43.91 -4.34 12.06
C ILE A 44 -44.39 -4.75 13.47
N ARG A 45 -43.75 -5.73 14.11
CA ARG A 45 -44.04 -6.16 15.50
C ARG A 45 -43.80 -5.06 16.53
N GLU A 46 -42.93 -4.11 16.24
CA GLU A 46 -42.68 -2.94 17.10
C GLU A 46 -43.72 -1.84 16.86
N LEU A 47 -44.44 -1.88 15.73
CA LEU A 47 -45.36 -0.83 15.29
C LEU A 47 -46.84 -1.17 15.51
N PHE A 48 -47.18 -2.46 15.47
CA PHE A 48 -48.55 -2.96 15.58
C PHE A 48 -48.76 -3.83 16.81
N ASN A 49 -50.03 -3.89 17.23
CA ASN A 49 -50.47 -4.85 18.25
C ASN A 49 -50.44 -6.28 17.71
N GLN A 50 -50.30 -7.25 18.61
CA GLN A 50 -50.25 -8.69 18.30
C GLN A 50 -51.38 -9.14 17.34
N GLN A 51 -52.61 -8.67 17.57
CA GLN A 51 -53.77 -9.02 16.73
C GLN A 51 -53.60 -8.69 15.25
N ILE A 52 -52.95 -7.58 14.91
CA ILE A 52 -52.74 -7.17 13.51
C ILE A 52 -51.60 -7.98 12.89
N ILE A 53 -50.59 -8.35 13.68
CA ILE A 53 -49.48 -9.18 13.24
C ILE A 53 -49.98 -10.58 12.84
N ASP A 54 -50.93 -11.12 13.61
CA ASP A 54 -51.48 -12.46 13.42
C ASP A 54 -52.46 -12.56 12.24
N TYR A 55 -52.86 -11.44 11.63
CA TYR A 55 -53.67 -11.45 10.42
C TYR A 55 -52.89 -12.00 9.22
N GLN A 56 -53.61 -12.67 8.31
CA GLN A 56 -53.08 -13.01 6.99
C GLN A 56 -52.61 -11.75 6.27
N ILE A 57 -51.55 -11.88 5.46
CA ILE A 57 -50.87 -10.80 4.74
C ILE A 57 -51.86 -9.84 4.06
N LEU A 58 -52.85 -10.36 3.31
CA LEU A 58 -53.83 -9.53 2.59
C LEU A 58 -54.68 -8.63 3.49
N HIS A 59 -54.94 -9.05 4.72
CA HIS A 59 -55.66 -8.25 5.72
C HIS A 59 -54.71 -7.31 6.45
N ARG A 60 -53.50 -7.78 6.76
CA ARG A 60 -52.46 -7.02 7.45
C ARG A 60 -52.00 -5.79 6.65
N VAL A 61 -51.83 -5.93 5.33
CA VAL A 61 -51.40 -4.85 4.42
C VAL A 61 -52.36 -3.65 4.44
N LYS A 62 -53.65 -3.85 4.70
CA LYS A 62 -54.64 -2.75 4.81
C LYS A 62 -54.29 -1.77 5.94
N PHE A 63 -53.54 -2.22 6.96
CA PHE A 63 -53.15 -1.41 8.10
C PHE A 63 -51.80 -0.71 7.93
N TYR A 64 -51.06 -0.96 6.85
CA TYR A 64 -49.69 -0.45 6.67
C TYR A 64 -49.58 1.06 6.53
N HIS A 65 -50.68 1.76 6.18
CA HIS A 65 -50.68 3.22 6.22
C HIS A 65 -50.75 3.78 7.65
N LEU A 66 -51.18 3.00 8.65
CA LEU A 66 -51.41 3.48 10.02
C LEU A 66 -50.12 3.94 10.74
N PRO A 67 -48.99 3.21 10.71
CA PRO A 67 -47.75 3.65 11.34
C PRO A 67 -47.25 4.98 10.80
N CYS A 68 -47.32 5.18 9.48
CA CYS A 68 -46.93 6.45 8.85
C CYS A 68 -47.81 7.63 9.27
N LYS A 69 -49.08 7.38 9.62
CA LYS A 69 -49.99 8.42 10.15
C LYS A 69 -49.74 8.69 11.63
N LYS A 70 -49.38 7.67 12.40
CA LYS A 70 -49.19 7.75 13.86
C LYS A 70 -47.86 8.40 14.23
N ASP A 71 -46.78 8.01 13.56
CA ASP A 71 -45.45 8.56 13.78
C ASP A 71 -44.99 9.36 12.54
N PRO A 72 -45.00 10.70 12.61
CA PRO A 72 -44.59 11.53 11.48
C PRO A 72 -43.10 11.45 11.17
N ASN A 73 -42.27 10.96 12.09
CA ASN A 73 -40.82 10.82 11.92
C ASN A 73 -40.42 9.44 11.37
N LEU A 74 -41.37 8.50 11.27
CA LEU A 74 -41.13 7.19 10.69
C LEU A 74 -40.92 7.33 9.18
N ILE A 75 -39.75 6.92 8.70
CA ILE A 75 -39.38 7.02 7.28
C ILE A 75 -39.64 5.71 6.55
N CYS A 76 -39.40 4.59 7.22
CA CYS A 76 -39.48 3.26 6.65
C CYS A 76 -39.80 2.22 7.73
N PHE A 77 -40.30 1.06 7.32
CA PHE A 77 -40.49 -0.11 8.19
C PHE A 77 -40.55 -1.37 7.32
N HIS A 78 -40.47 -2.55 7.93
CA HIS A 78 -40.48 -3.79 7.19
C HIS A 78 -41.27 -4.91 7.88
N ASP A 79 -41.84 -5.77 7.04
CA ASP A 79 -42.43 -7.05 7.43
C ASP A 79 -41.39 -8.16 7.25
N ASN A 80 -41.35 -9.15 8.14
CA ASN A 80 -40.37 -10.23 8.08
C ASN A 80 -40.55 -11.16 6.88
N GLU A 81 -41.66 -11.02 6.16
CA GLU A 81 -42.09 -12.00 5.16
C GLU A 81 -41.79 -11.53 3.73
N ILE A 82 -42.21 -10.32 3.34
CA ILE A 82 -42.27 -9.95 1.91
C ILE A 82 -42.04 -8.46 1.64
N PHE A 83 -42.45 -7.57 2.55
CA PHE A 83 -42.60 -6.16 2.22
C PHE A 83 -41.63 -5.26 2.98
N MET A 84 -40.95 -4.39 2.22
CA MET A 84 -40.28 -3.20 2.73
C MET A 84 -41.14 -1.99 2.37
N CYS A 85 -41.40 -1.12 3.35
CA CYS A 85 -42.31 0.01 3.21
C CYS A 85 -41.63 1.34 3.51
N LEU A 86 -41.99 2.36 2.73
CA LEU A 86 -41.57 3.74 2.90
C LEU A 86 -42.77 4.62 3.24
N CYS A 87 -42.63 5.52 4.20
CA CYS A 87 -43.64 6.50 4.51
C CYS A 87 -43.48 7.73 3.60
N THR A 88 -44.51 8.05 2.83
CA THR A 88 -44.54 9.24 1.98
C THR A 88 -44.80 10.51 2.79
N LYS A 89 -44.58 11.67 2.17
CA LYS A 89 -44.93 12.97 2.77
C LYS A 89 -46.42 13.07 3.14
N GLU A 90 -47.27 12.39 2.37
CA GLU A 90 -48.72 12.29 2.58
C GLU A 90 -49.12 11.30 3.70
N LYS A 91 -48.13 10.78 4.44
CA LYS A 91 -48.34 9.84 5.55
C LYS A 91 -48.98 8.52 5.11
N ASN A 92 -48.75 8.13 3.87
CA ASN A 92 -49.13 6.82 3.34
C ASN A 92 -47.90 5.92 3.25
N ALA A 93 -48.04 4.65 3.60
CA ALA A 93 -47.04 3.65 3.28
C ALA A 93 -47.04 3.30 1.79
N ASN A 94 -45.86 3.32 1.18
CA ASN A 94 -45.59 2.77 -0.14
C ASN A 94 -44.69 1.54 0.04
N CYS A 95 -45.25 0.35 -0.20
CA CYS A 95 -44.60 -0.92 0.08
C CYS A 95 -44.24 -1.64 -1.22
N PHE A 96 -43.08 -2.26 -1.24
CA PHE A 96 -42.58 -3.05 -2.36
C PHE A 96 -42.05 -4.39 -1.87
N HIS A 97 -42.08 -5.38 -2.76
CA HIS A 97 -41.52 -6.70 -2.49
C HIS A 97 -40.02 -6.58 -2.25
N PHE A 98 -39.55 -7.14 -1.14
CA PHE A 98 -38.15 -7.14 -0.74
C PHE A 98 -37.80 -8.54 -0.24
N ASP A 99 -36.82 -9.15 -0.89
CA ASP A 99 -36.33 -10.46 -0.48
C ASP A 99 -35.29 -10.30 0.63
N PHE A 100 -35.72 -10.54 1.88
CA PHE A 100 -34.86 -10.46 3.06
C PHE A 100 -33.83 -11.59 3.14
N ASN A 101 -34.04 -12.67 2.39
CA ASN A 101 -33.12 -13.82 2.33
C ASN A 101 -32.30 -13.82 1.05
N MET A 102 -32.25 -12.70 0.33
CA MET A 102 -31.52 -12.61 -0.92
C MET A 102 -30.03 -12.89 -0.68
N THR A 103 -29.54 -13.96 -1.29
CA THR A 103 -28.13 -14.33 -1.27
C THR A 103 -27.50 -14.01 -2.62
N TYR A 104 -26.41 -13.25 -2.60
CA TYR A 104 -25.65 -12.97 -3.80
C TYR A 104 -24.57 -14.04 -3.95
N ASN A 105 -24.70 -14.88 -4.98
CA ASN A 105 -23.68 -15.87 -5.31
C ASN A 105 -22.63 -15.33 -6.29
N CYS A 106 -22.83 -14.11 -6.81
CA CYS A 106 -22.00 -13.49 -7.86
C CYS A 106 -21.73 -14.46 -9.03
N MET A 107 -22.74 -15.26 -9.42
CA MET A 107 -22.65 -16.34 -10.40
C MET A 107 -21.51 -17.35 -10.17
N GLY A 108 -21.01 -17.49 -8.94
CA GLY A 108 -19.86 -18.33 -8.61
C GLY A 108 -18.50 -17.68 -8.94
N TRP A 109 -18.50 -16.48 -9.52
CA TRP A 109 -17.32 -15.67 -9.80
C TRP A 109 -17.15 -14.65 -8.68
N ASN A 110 -16.84 -15.15 -7.48
CA ASN A 110 -16.53 -14.27 -6.36
C ASN A 110 -15.11 -13.71 -6.53
N ASP A 111 -15.03 -12.55 -7.18
CA ASP A 111 -13.79 -11.78 -7.32
C ASP A 111 -13.28 -11.20 -6.00
N CYS A 112 -14.10 -11.23 -4.93
CA CYS A 112 -13.72 -10.73 -3.62
C CYS A 112 -12.78 -11.71 -2.92
N GLN A 113 -11.56 -11.26 -2.65
CA GLN A 113 -10.53 -12.00 -1.94
C GLN A 113 -10.73 -11.90 -0.41
N ASN A 114 -9.95 -12.67 0.35
CA ASN A 114 -9.90 -12.62 1.82
C ASN A 114 -11.29 -12.70 2.48
N GLU A 115 -12.12 -13.64 2.00
CA GLU A 115 -13.47 -13.88 2.52
C GLU A 115 -14.39 -12.65 2.47
N GLY A 116 -14.13 -11.72 1.53
CA GLY A 116 -14.99 -10.60 1.26
C GLY A 116 -16.38 -11.04 0.77
N LYS A 117 -17.42 -10.36 1.24
CA LYS A 117 -18.80 -10.59 0.79
C LYS A 117 -19.02 -9.88 -0.53
N CYS A 118 -19.50 -10.62 -1.53
CA CYS A 118 -19.80 -10.07 -2.84
C CYS A 118 -21.27 -9.64 -2.94
N PHE A 119 -21.48 -8.48 -3.56
CA PHE A 119 -22.78 -7.92 -3.90
C PHE A 119 -22.80 -7.56 -5.38
N GLN A 120 -23.95 -7.69 -6.02
CA GLN A 120 -24.13 -7.38 -7.44
C GLN A 120 -25.37 -6.53 -7.65
N ASP A 121 -25.36 -5.73 -8.72
CA ASP A 121 -26.46 -4.83 -9.08
C ASP A 121 -27.71 -5.56 -9.56
N ASN A 122 -27.57 -6.66 -10.28
CA ASN A 122 -28.68 -7.45 -10.81
C ASN A 122 -28.46 -8.95 -10.57
N PRO A 123 -29.47 -9.68 -10.04
CA PRO A 123 -29.35 -11.11 -9.77
C PRO A 123 -29.16 -11.97 -11.03
N THR A 124 -29.73 -11.56 -12.16
CA THR A 124 -29.77 -12.33 -13.42
C THR A 124 -28.69 -11.89 -14.40
N CYS A 125 -28.37 -10.60 -14.46
CA CYS A 125 -27.36 -10.05 -15.38
C CYS A 125 -26.56 -8.92 -14.69
N PRO A 126 -25.58 -9.26 -13.84
CA PRO A 126 -24.80 -8.32 -13.07
C PRO A 126 -23.86 -7.54 -13.99
N THR A 127 -23.96 -6.22 -13.95
CA THR A 127 -23.06 -5.31 -14.67
C THR A 127 -22.03 -4.68 -13.75
N LYS A 128 -22.29 -4.67 -12.43
CA LYS A 128 -21.41 -4.11 -11.41
C LYS A 128 -21.38 -5.01 -10.18
N THR A 129 -20.18 -5.28 -9.69
CA THR A 129 -19.96 -6.02 -8.45
C THR A 129 -19.25 -5.15 -7.41
N MET A 130 -19.58 -5.38 -6.15
CA MET A 130 -19.01 -4.68 -5.01
C MET A 130 -18.58 -5.71 -3.95
N CYS A 131 -17.38 -5.52 -3.41
CA CYS A 131 -16.86 -6.33 -2.32
C CYS A 131 -16.96 -5.58 -1.00
N VAL A 132 -17.59 -6.21 0.00
CA VAL A 132 -17.56 -5.76 1.39
C VAL A 132 -16.53 -6.59 2.14
N CYS A 133 -15.46 -5.93 2.55
CA CYS A 133 -14.30 -6.58 3.15
C CYS A 133 -14.52 -6.91 4.61
N GLN A 134 -13.94 -8.03 5.05
CA GLN A 134 -13.84 -8.34 6.47
C GLN A 134 -12.93 -7.34 7.18
N GLU A 135 -12.99 -7.38 8.51
CA GLU A 135 -12.09 -6.61 9.35
C GLU A 135 -10.64 -6.90 9.00
N CYS A 136 -9.82 -5.85 9.03
CA CYS A 136 -8.41 -5.90 8.63
C CYS A 136 -8.16 -6.15 7.14
N PHE A 137 -9.14 -6.10 6.24
CA PHE A 137 -8.89 -6.15 4.78
C PHE A 137 -9.44 -4.90 4.07
N TYR A 138 -8.86 -4.56 2.92
CA TYR A 138 -9.29 -3.39 2.12
C TYR A 138 -8.89 -3.51 0.64
N GLY A 139 -9.33 -2.54 -0.16
CA GLY A 139 -9.17 -2.53 -1.61
C GLY A 139 -10.45 -2.95 -2.33
N ILE A 140 -10.51 -2.70 -3.64
CA ILE A 140 -11.71 -2.98 -4.46
C ILE A 140 -12.14 -4.45 -4.47
N LYS A 141 -11.20 -5.38 -4.25
CA LYS A 141 -11.43 -6.82 -4.16
C LYS A 141 -11.08 -7.36 -2.77
N CYS A 142 -10.95 -6.50 -1.77
CA CYS A 142 -10.47 -6.88 -0.43
C CYS A 142 -9.08 -7.54 -0.45
N GLN A 143 -8.26 -7.26 -1.46
CA GLN A 143 -7.01 -7.95 -1.74
C GLN A 143 -5.88 -7.62 -0.76
N PHE A 144 -5.98 -6.51 -0.03
CA PHE A 144 -4.92 -6.04 0.87
C PHE A 144 -5.25 -6.30 2.33
N SER A 145 -4.27 -6.78 3.11
CA SER A 145 -4.40 -7.09 4.54
C SER A 145 -3.71 -6.05 5.42
N LYS A 146 -4.44 -5.52 6.40
CA LYS A 146 -3.91 -4.65 7.48
C LYS A 146 -3.02 -5.40 8.46
N LYS A 147 -3.09 -6.73 8.53
CA LYS A 147 -2.34 -7.55 9.51
C LYS A 147 -0.84 -7.66 9.20
N GLN A 148 -0.44 -7.35 7.96
CA GLN A 148 0.92 -7.59 7.47
C GLN A 148 1.71 -6.32 7.14
N PHE A 149 1.21 -5.15 7.54
CA PHE A 149 1.89 -3.90 7.22
C PHE A 149 2.93 -3.54 8.28
N GLY A 150 4.20 -3.76 7.92
CA GLY A 150 5.27 -2.86 8.32
C GLY A 150 4.85 -1.43 7.94
N LEU A 151 4.95 -0.52 8.91
CA LEU A 151 4.59 0.90 8.83
C LEU A 151 5.42 1.61 7.75
N SER A 152 5.16 1.30 6.48
CA SER A 152 5.71 2.03 5.33
C SER A 152 4.67 3.05 4.88
N LEU A 153 5.17 4.25 4.57
CA LEU A 153 4.36 5.38 4.14
C LEU A 153 3.52 5.05 2.90
N ASP A 154 4.04 4.19 2.01
CA ASP A 154 3.40 3.76 0.75
C ASP A 154 2.05 3.06 0.96
N VAL A 155 1.90 2.38 2.09
CA VAL A 155 0.70 1.63 2.45
C VAL A 155 -0.37 2.55 2.99
N ILE A 156 0.04 3.47 3.87
CA ILE A 156 -0.82 4.49 4.46
C ILE A 156 -1.25 5.48 3.35
N LEU A 157 -0.42 5.72 2.35
CA LEU A 157 -0.81 6.53 1.20
C LEU A 157 -1.69 5.76 0.22
N GLY A 158 -1.37 4.49 -0.03
CA GLY A 158 -2.09 3.64 -0.99
C GLY A 158 -3.59 3.52 -0.71
N TYR A 159 -4.01 3.46 0.57
CA TYR A 159 -5.45 3.40 0.89
C TYR A 159 -6.22 4.71 0.66
N LYS A 160 -5.51 5.85 0.56
CA LYS A 160 -6.10 7.18 0.33
C LYS A 160 -6.03 7.65 -1.11
N ILE A 161 -5.25 6.99 -1.96
CA ILE A 161 -5.13 7.31 -3.38
C ILE A 161 -6.31 6.68 -4.14
N LEU A 162 -7.12 7.52 -4.79
CA LEU A 162 -8.19 7.05 -5.66
C LEU A 162 -7.69 7.07 -7.13
N PRO A 163 -7.58 5.91 -7.79
CA PRO A 163 -6.94 5.80 -9.11
C PRO A 163 -7.77 6.44 -10.23
N HIS A 164 -9.06 6.69 -10.02
CA HIS A 164 -9.96 7.26 -11.02
C HIS A 164 -10.11 8.79 -10.92
N ILE A 165 -9.33 9.44 -10.05
CA ILE A 165 -9.42 10.87 -9.78
C ILE A 165 -8.04 11.50 -10.01
N GLY A 166 -8.03 12.65 -10.68
CA GLY A 166 -6.80 13.40 -10.95
C GLY A 166 -6.12 13.89 -9.67
N ILE A 167 -4.80 14.11 -9.72
CA ILE A 167 -3.94 14.41 -8.55
C ILE A 167 -4.46 15.61 -7.74
N THR A 168 -5.00 16.63 -8.40
CA THR A 168 -5.51 17.87 -7.78
C THR A 168 -6.81 17.68 -7.00
N GLU A 169 -7.56 16.62 -7.29
CA GLU A 169 -8.84 16.30 -6.63
C GLU A 169 -8.71 15.19 -5.58
N GLN A 170 -7.49 14.70 -5.33
CA GLN A 170 -7.24 13.72 -4.28
C GLN A 170 -7.30 14.33 -2.88
N SER A 171 -7.41 13.47 -1.86
CA SER A 171 -7.50 13.90 -0.46
C SER A 171 -6.27 14.71 -0.02
N ILE A 172 -6.48 15.69 0.86
CA ILE A 172 -5.42 16.59 1.36
C ILE A 172 -4.18 15.86 1.89
N TYR A 173 -4.37 14.69 2.50
CA TYR A 173 -3.27 13.84 3.00
C TYR A 173 -2.35 13.36 1.88
N VAL A 174 -2.90 13.02 0.71
CA VAL A 174 -2.11 12.55 -0.43
C VAL A 174 -1.32 13.69 -1.04
N ILE A 175 -1.94 14.87 -1.20
CA ILE A 175 -1.30 16.06 -1.74
C ILE A 175 -0.09 16.45 -0.87
N ILE A 176 -0.25 16.47 0.46
CA ILE A 176 0.84 16.79 1.39
C ILE A 176 2.01 15.80 1.24
N SER A 177 1.72 14.51 1.12
CA SER A 177 2.76 13.50 0.94
C SER A 177 3.49 13.60 -0.40
N ILE A 178 2.79 13.95 -1.48
CA ILE A 178 3.40 14.22 -2.79
C ILE A 178 4.36 15.42 -2.67
N VAL A 179 3.93 16.51 -2.04
CA VAL A 179 4.78 17.69 -1.81
C VAL A 179 6.02 17.31 -1.00
N LEU A 180 5.86 16.60 0.11
CA LEU A 180 6.98 16.18 0.96
C LEU A 180 7.99 15.31 0.18
N ALA A 181 7.51 14.36 -0.62
CA ALA A 181 8.35 13.50 -1.44
C ALA A 181 9.12 14.30 -2.50
N THR A 182 8.47 15.26 -3.16
CA THR A 182 9.14 16.14 -4.14
C THR A 182 10.23 16.98 -3.50
N VAL A 183 10.01 17.52 -2.29
CA VAL A 183 11.03 18.30 -1.55
C VAL A 183 12.24 17.43 -1.19
N MET A 184 12.03 16.21 -0.68
CA MET A 184 13.14 15.31 -0.37
C MET A 184 13.95 14.93 -1.62
N LEU A 185 13.27 14.69 -2.74
CA LEU A 185 13.93 14.37 -4.00
C LEU A 185 14.74 15.54 -4.55
N ILE A 186 14.19 16.76 -4.51
CA ILE A 186 14.90 17.97 -4.93
C ILE A 186 16.12 18.21 -4.02
N GLY A 187 15.96 18.08 -2.70
CA GLY A 187 17.07 18.19 -1.75
C GLY A 187 18.19 17.18 -2.03
N GLY A 188 17.83 15.92 -2.27
CA GLY A 188 18.78 14.87 -2.64
C GLY A 188 19.51 15.16 -3.95
N LEU A 189 18.81 15.66 -4.97
CA LEU A 189 19.41 16.07 -6.23
C LEU A 189 20.38 17.25 -6.05
N ILE A 190 20.01 18.26 -5.26
CA ILE A 190 20.88 19.41 -4.97
C ILE A 190 22.14 18.94 -4.24
N SER A 191 22.01 18.11 -3.20
CA SER A 191 23.16 17.55 -2.49
C SER A 191 24.05 16.72 -3.41
N GLY A 192 23.47 15.90 -4.30
CA GLY A 192 24.21 15.14 -5.30
C GLY A 192 24.97 16.04 -6.28
N ILE A 193 24.35 17.10 -6.80
CA ILE A 193 24.98 18.07 -7.70
C ILE A 193 26.11 18.83 -6.99
N LEU A 194 25.89 19.25 -5.74
CA LEU A 194 26.91 19.92 -4.92
C LEU A 194 28.12 19.00 -4.66
N CYS A 195 27.89 17.71 -4.41
CA CYS A 195 28.96 16.72 -4.33
C CYS A 195 29.73 16.63 -5.65
N ILE A 196 29.04 16.52 -6.80
CA ILE A 196 29.69 16.45 -8.10
C ILE A 196 30.54 17.71 -8.37
N TRP A 197 30.04 18.90 -8.07
CA TRP A 197 30.78 20.15 -8.25
C TRP A 197 32.01 20.27 -7.33
N THR A 198 31.86 19.89 -6.06
CA THR A 198 32.98 19.90 -5.11
C THR A 198 34.07 18.92 -5.50
N PHE A 199 33.73 17.75 -6.06
CA PHE A 199 34.71 16.80 -6.59
C PHE A 199 35.30 17.21 -7.94
N GLN A 200 34.57 17.94 -8.79
CA GLN A 200 35.11 18.49 -10.05
C GLN A 200 36.10 19.63 -9.81
N SER A 201 35.90 20.45 -8.77
CA SER A 201 36.77 21.60 -8.45
C SER A 201 38.15 21.23 -7.89
N LYS A 202 38.34 19.98 -7.46
CA LYS A 202 39.67 19.45 -7.16
C LYS A 202 40.11 18.61 -8.35
N SER A 203 40.89 19.23 -9.23
CA SER A 203 41.73 18.49 -10.17
C SER A 203 42.38 17.32 -9.42
N CYS A 204 42.12 16.09 -9.84
CA CYS A 204 42.98 14.93 -9.53
C CYS A 204 44.34 15.08 -10.25
N LEU A 205 44.98 16.24 -10.10
CA LEU A 205 46.27 16.57 -10.70
C LEU A 205 47.00 17.51 -9.75
N LYS A 206 48.14 17.05 -9.24
CA LYS A 206 49.06 17.66 -8.25
C LYS A 206 48.79 17.31 -6.79
N ALA A 207 48.90 16.03 -6.48
CA ALA A 207 49.45 15.57 -5.21
C ALA A 207 50.60 14.58 -5.47
N GLU A 208 51.55 14.97 -6.33
CA GLU A 208 52.74 14.16 -6.64
C GLU A 208 54.05 14.92 -6.41
N LYS A 209 54.06 15.94 -5.54
CA LYS A 209 55.32 16.66 -5.28
C LYS A 209 55.40 17.34 -3.92
N GLN A 210 55.27 16.56 -2.85
CA GLN A 210 55.88 16.89 -1.54
C GLN A 210 55.81 15.71 -0.56
N ILE A 211 56.30 14.52 -0.91
CA ILE A 211 56.21 13.35 0.00
C ILE A 211 57.59 12.77 0.26
N CYS A 212 58.35 13.45 1.12
CA CYS A 212 59.33 12.81 2.01
C CYS A 212 59.42 13.52 3.38
N MET A 213 58.48 14.40 3.74
CA MET A 213 58.65 15.25 4.94
C MET A 213 57.41 15.44 5.83
N LEU A 214 56.26 14.78 5.58
CA LEU A 214 55.18 14.79 6.57
C LEU A 214 54.43 13.44 6.62
N ASN A 215 54.50 12.82 7.79
CA ASN A 215 53.83 11.59 8.24
C ASN A 215 54.51 10.25 7.89
N LYS A 216 55.02 9.59 8.94
CA LYS A 216 55.56 8.22 9.00
C LYS A 216 54.56 7.10 8.63
N THR A 217 53.48 7.42 7.92
CA THR A 217 52.37 6.50 7.64
C THR A 217 51.95 6.48 6.17
N ALA A 218 52.71 7.15 5.28
CA ALA A 218 52.45 7.13 3.85
C ALA A 218 53.00 5.83 3.22
N TRP A 219 52.17 5.13 2.46
CA TRP A 219 52.58 4.01 1.62
C TRP A 219 53.32 4.56 0.39
N LEU A 220 54.48 3.97 0.06
CA LEU A 220 55.24 4.32 -1.14
C LEU A 220 54.97 3.28 -2.23
N ASP A 221 54.66 3.76 -3.43
CA ASP A 221 54.60 2.90 -4.62
C ASP A 221 56.03 2.49 -5.01
N VAL A 222 56.25 1.20 -5.18
CA VAL A 222 57.54 0.61 -5.58
C VAL A 222 57.33 -0.29 -6.79
N SER A 223 58.22 -0.17 -7.77
CA SER A 223 58.17 -1.01 -8.97
C SER A 223 58.70 -2.41 -8.65
N ALA A 224 57.85 -3.42 -8.85
CA ALA A 224 58.21 -4.82 -8.83
C ALA A 224 58.72 -5.24 -10.22
N ASN A 225 59.99 -5.64 -10.30
CA ASN A 225 60.55 -6.20 -11.53
C ASN A 225 60.50 -7.73 -11.48
N TYR A 226 59.99 -8.35 -12.55
CA TYR A 226 59.95 -9.80 -12.72
C TYR A 226 61.34 -10.34 -13.04
N ASP A 227 61.82 -11.31 -12.25
CA ASP A 227 63.06 -12.02 -12.53
C ASP A 227 62.74 -13.29 -13.37
N PRO A 228 63.19 -13.36 -14.63
CA PRO A 228 62.85 -14.47 -15.52
C PRO A 228 63.47 -15.82 -15.10
N ILE A 229 64.43 -15.82 -14.18
CA ILE A 229 65.13 -17.04 -13.73
C ILE A 229 64.43 -17.67 -12.50
N SER A 230 63.73 -16.86 -11.69
CA SER A 230 62.96 -17.32 -10.54
C SER A 230 61.61 -16.58 -10.49
N PRO A 231 60.52 -17.16 -11.03
CA PRO A 231 59.24 -16.46 -11.18
C PRO A 231 58.53 -16.11 -9.86
N ILE A 232 59.15 -16.42 -8.71
CA ILE A 232 58.56 -16.31 -7.36
C ILE A 232 59.21 -15.16 -6.56
N THR A 233 60.25 -14.49 -7.07
CA THR A 233 60.98 -13.46 -6.30
C THR A 233 60.70 -12.06 -6.84
N VAL A 234 60.03 -11.24 -6.01
CA VAL A 234 59.81 -9.81 -6.29
C VAL A 234 60.95 -8.99 -5.69
N LYS A 235 61.71 -8.28 -6.53
CA LYS A 235 62.73 -7.33 -6.09
C LYS A 235 62.11 -5.94 -5.88
N LEU A 236 62.10 -5.48 -4.63
CA LEU A 236 61.65 -4.13 -4.26
C LEU A 236 62.83 -3.16 -4.34
N THR A 237 62.72 -2.12 -5.16
CA THR A 237 63.74 -1.06 -5.23
C THR A 237 63.35 0.09 -4.32
N ILE A 238 64.07 0.26 -3.21
CA ILE A 238 63.81 1.33 -2.24
C ILE A 238 64.62 2.57 -2.62
N PRO A 239 63.99 3.77 -2.69
CA PRO A 239 64.70 5.03 -2.93
C PRO A 239 65.83 5.24 -1.93
N MET A 240 66.91 5.89 -2.36
CA MET A 240 68.10 6.07 -1.51
C MET A 240 67.77 6.86 -0.22
N GLU A 241 66.77 7.75 -0.24
CA GLU A 241 66.37 8.52 0.95
C GLU A 241 65.70 7.68 2.06
N CYS A 242 65.26 6.46 1.76
CA CYS A 242 64.52 5.60 2.69
C CYS A 242 65.33 4.42 3.25
N ARG A 243 66.63 4.30 2.91
CA ARG A 243 67.48 3.16 3.29
C ARG A 243 67.72 2.97 4.80
N SER A 244 67.46 4.00 5.62
CA SER A 244 67.64 3.94 7.07
C SER A 244 66.39 3.52 7.85
N GLN A 245 65.29 3.19 7.16
CA GLN A 245 64.01 2.87 7.79
C GLN A 245 63.71 1.35 7.74
N SER A 246 63.08 0.82 8.80
CA SER A 246 62.62 -0.57 8.85
C SER A 246 61.30 -0.75 8.09
N ILE A 247 61.24 -1.76 7.23
CA ILE A 247 60.03 -2.13 6.50
C ILE A 247 59.10 -2.89 7.45
N HIS A 248 57.88 -2.37 7.66
CA HIS A 248 56.90 -2.97 8.57
C HIS A 248 55.92 -3.94 7.89
N GLY A 249 55.76 -3.88 6.57
CA GLY A 249 54.88 -4.76 5.84
C GLY A 249 54.87 -4.46 4.35
N VAL A 250 54.47 -5.45 3.56
CA VAL A 250 54.36 -5.36 2.10
C VAL A 250 52.93 -5.73 1.71
N ARG A 251 52.30 -4.91 0.87
CA ARG A 251 50.99 -5.22 0.26
C ARG A 251 51.20 -5.32 -1.24
N TYR A 252 50.66 -6.36 -1.86
CA TYR A 252 50.69 -6.52 -3.30
C TYR A 252 49.26 -6.76 -3.82
N LEU A 253 48.99 -6.23 -5.00
CA LEU A 253 47.76 -6.43 -5.75
C LEU A 253 48.10 -7.30 -6.96
N TRP A 254 47.35 -8.38 -7.17
CA TRP A 254 47.45 -9.15 -8.42
C TRP A 254 46.09 -9.17 -9.14
N ARG A 255 46.15 -9.29 -10.46
CA ARG A 255 44.98 -9.35 -11.35
C ARG A 255 44.95 -10.70 -12.03
N GLU A 256 43.87 -11.45 -11.85
CA GLU A 256 43.54 -12.59 -12.70
C GLU A 256 42.49 -12.15 -13.72
N THR A 257 42.86 -12.09 -14.99
CA THR A 257 41.88 -11.87 -16.07
C THR A 257 41.09 -13.16 -16.31
N PRO A 258 39.74 -13.14 -16.39
CA PRO A 258 38.89 -11.97 -16.61
C PRO A 258 37.82 -11.77 -15.50
N CYS A 259 38.13 -11.20 -14.33
CA CYS A 259 37.12 -10.69 -13.36
C CYS A 259 37.66 -9.56 -12.45
N GLN A 260 36.74 -8.81 -11.80
CA GLN A 260 37.02 -7.60 -10.99
C GLN A 260 37.94 -7.83 -9.77
N PHE A 261 38.62 -6.77 -9.34
CA PHE A 261 39.55 -6.75 -8.21
C PHE A 261 38.98 -7.44 -6.96
N LYS A 262 39.64 -8.50 -6.47
CA LYS A 262 39.42 -8.98 -5.09
C LYS A 262 40.23 -8.10 -4.13
N GLU A 263 39.63 -7.76 -3.01
CA GLU A 263 40.25 -6.92 -1.97
C GLU A 263 41.53 -7.53 -1.38
N VAL A 264 42.44 -6.65 -0.94
CA VAL A 264 43.86 -6.91 -0.66
C VAL A 264 44.08 -7.62 0.67
N ALA A 265 44.85 -8.70 0.68
CA ALA A 265 45.35 -9.32 1.91
C ALA A 265 46.57 -8.55 2.46
N VAL A 266 46.59 -8.29 3.77
CA VAL A 266 47.71 -7.65 4.47
C VAL A 266 48.53 -8.73 5.15
N TYR A 267 49.79 -8.86 4.77
CA TYR A 267 50.70 -9.85 5.36
C TYR A 267 51.63 -9.19 6.39
N SER A 268 51.78 -9.85 7.55
CA SER A 268 52.72 -9.48 8.61
C SER A 268 54.07 -10.13 8.36
N THR A 269 55.17 -9.43 8.65
CA THR A 269 56.55 -9.93 8.49
C THR A 269 56.91 -11.09 9.43
N ALA A 270 55.99 -11.53 10.30
CA ALA A 270 56.23 -12.62 11.25
C ALA A 270 56.09 -14.03 10.64
N ASP A 271 55.43 -14.16 9.47
CA ASP A 271 55.22 -15.45 8.81
C ASP A 271 56.06 -15.54 7.53
N SER A 272 57.14 -16.33 7.56
CA SER A 272 58.05 -16.52 6.43
C SER A 272 57.62 -17.61 5.44
N ASN A 273 56.50 -18.31 5.70
CA ASN A 273 56.00 -19.43 4.90
C ASN A 273 54.62 -19.15 4.30
N LEU A 274 54.53 -18.19 3.37
CA LEU A 274 53.33 -17.95 2.59
C LEU A 274 53.44 -18.64 1.23
N PRO A 275 52.53 -19.57 0.87
CA PRO A 275 52.54 -20.13 -0.47
C PRO A 275 51.88 -19.16 -1.49
N ALA A 276 52.08 -19.39 -2.78
CA ALA A 276 51.57 -18.52 -3.85
C ALA A 276 50.10 -18.83 -4.25
N PRO A 277 49.27 -17.83 -4.61
CA PRO A 277 47.91 -18.04 -5.15
C PRO A 277 47.88 -18.73 -6.52
N PRO A 278 46.77 -19.40 -6.94
CA PRO A 278 45.49 -19.57 -6.23
C PRO A 278 45.44 -20.84 -5.37
N PHE A 279 44.84 -20.75 -4.18
CA PHE A 279 44.62 -21.90 -3.29
C PHE A 279 43.23 -22.48 -3.46
N ILE A 280 43.17 -23.79 -3.72
CA ILE A 280 41.97 -24.61 -3.55
C ILE A 280 42.28 -25.59 -2.43
N TYR A 281 41.51 -25.53 -1.34
CA TYR A 281 41.56 -26.50 -0.24
C TYR A 281 40.58 -27.62 -0.58
N PHE A 282 41.07 -28.85 -0.74
CA PHE A 282 40.26 -30.06 -0.67
C PHE A 282 40.62 -30.78 0.64
N PHE A 283 39.61 -31.32 1.33
CA PHE A 283 39.79 -32.10 2.56
C PHE A 283 40.68 -33.33 2.34
#